data_AF-A0AAN8J034-F1
#
_entry.id   AF-A0AAN8J034-F1
#
_cell.length_a   1.000
_cell.length_b   1.000
_cell.length_c   1.000
_cell.angle_alpha   90.00
_cell.angle_beta   90.00
_cell.angle_gamma   90.00
#
_symmetry.space_group_name_H-M   'P 1'
#
loop_
_entity.id
_entity.type
_entity.pdbx_description
1 polymer ?
#
loop_
_entity_poly.entity_id
_entity_poly.type
_entity_poly.pdbx_seq_one_letter_code
_entity_poly.pdbx_strand_id
1 'polypeptide(L)'
;MSHNFPQTVAEVSLGAAYIFVVSAIVTSKRKVFKNAFYTLFVATGIADIFAIYISIFFRVVRQNGVGPEIQYLISICVVVSGVTFFGHMIGNLIIAINRYSALCLMKKYDKIWTRKNVGIIVVLQYAAAFTAVSPLIGTKLVYTPNADGTYTFAGLEERADLINKYTAFGVCVTYASASVAVNIRLIMEWHRLSKLGASRYGRQEKGLLFYALFVFASSMLMCAQQFLKVFAIYTGNEKLKLWVSMQWFWINDLMISIPPFFILLLSAELRKVIVGIILCKSCGNSGIATNVTRTSHHSALGRDSSTNVRGTTDIVSTF
;
A
#
# COMPACT_ATOMS: atom_id res chain seq x y z
N MET A 1 18.29 10.82 -26.51
CA MET A 1 17.88 10.22 -25.23
C MET A 1 17.36 8.83 -25.51
N SER A 2 18.04 7.78 -25.04
CA SER A 2 17.51 6.42 -25.14
C SER A 2 16.23 6.35 -24.31
N HIS A 3 15.12 5.93 -24.92
CA HIS A 3 13.86 5.78 -24.21
C HIS A 3 14.03 4.79 -23.05
N ASN A 4 13.63 5.19 -21.84
CA ASN A 4 13.47 4.28 -20.68
C ASN A 4 12.23 3.37 -20.88
N PHE A 5 12.09 2.79 -22.08
CA PHE A 5 10.99 1.93 -22.47
C PHE A 5 10.90 0.69 -21.57
N PRO A 6 12.01 -0.04 -21.26
CA PRO A 6 11.95 -1.20 -20.37
C PRO A 6 11.41 -0.84 -18.97
N GLN A 7 11.81 0.32 -18.45
CA GLN A 7 11.37 0.78 -17.13
C GLN A 7 9.86 1.10 -17.12
N THR A 8 9.37 1.75 -18.17
CA THR A 8 7.94 2.07 -18.31
C THR A 8 7.09 0.81 -18.44
N VAL A 9 7.56 -0.17 -19.22
CA VAL A 9 6.89 -1.48 -19.33
C VAL A 9 6.87 -2.22 -17.98
N ALA A 10 7.97 -2.16 -17.23
CA ALA A 10 8.03 -2.76 -15.89
C ALA A 10 7.02 -2.11 -14.93
N GLU A 11 6.94 -0.78 -14.88
CA GLU A 11 5.98 -0.06 -14.03
C GLU A 11 4.52 -0.32 -14.40
N VAL A 12 4.20 -0.34 -15.70
CA VAL A 12 2.84 -0.69 -16.16
C VAL A 12 2.49 -2.12 -15.74
N SER A 13 3.43 -3.05 -15.86
CA SER A 13 3.24 -4.45 -15.44
C SER A 13 3.07 -4.56 -13.92
N LEU A 14 3.86 -3.82 -13.14
CA LEU A 14 3.76 -3.75 -11.67
C LEU A 14 2.41 -3.15 -11.25
N GLY A 15 1.98 -2.05 -11.86
CA GLY A 15 0.68 -1.43 -11.61
C GLY A 15 -0.49 -2.36 -11.92
N ALA A 16 -0.45 -3.05 -13.07
CA ALA A 16 -1.46 -4.05 -13.43
C ALA A 16 -1.50 -5.22 -12.44
N ALA A 17 -0.34 -5.74 -12.03
CA ALA A 17 -0.25 -6.79 -11.02
C ALA A 17 -0.78 -6.32 -9.65
N TYR A 18 -0.50 -5.08 -9.26
CA TYR A 18 -1.04 -4.48 -8.04
C TYR A 18 -2.57 -4.41 -8.10
N ILE A 19 -3.12 -3.82 -9.16
CA ILE A 19 -4.58 -3.73 -9.37
C ILE A 19 -5.22 -5.11 -9.26
N PHE A 20 -4.61 -6.13 -9.88
CA PHE A 20 -5.11 -7.49 -9.81
C PHE A 20 -5.13 -8.05 -8.39
N VAL A 21 -4.06 -7.86 -7.60
CA VAL A 21 -4.00 -8.28 -6.19
C VAL A 21 -5.07 -7.57 -5.35
N VAL A 22 -5.19 -6.25 -5.46
CA VAL A 22 -6.20 -5.47 -4.72
C VAL A 22 -7.61 -5.88 -5.13
N SER A 23 -7.86 -6.06 -6.43
CA SER A 23 -9.14 -6.53 -6.94
C SER A 23 -9.49 -7.92 -6.42
N ALA A 24 -8.53 -8.84 -6.35
CA ALA A 24 -8.74 -10.17 -5.77
C ALA A 24 -9.10 -10.11 -4.28
N ILE A 25 -8.50 -9.19 -3.51
CA ILE A 25 -8.83 -8.98 -2.10
C ILE A 25 -10.26 -8.41 -1.96
N VAL A 26 -10.59 -7.36 -2.72
CA VAL A 26 -11.88 -6.66 -2.65
C VAL A 26 -13.05 -7.54 -3.10
N THR A 27 -12.87 -8.33 -4.17
CA THR A 27 -13.92 -9.19 -4.73
C THR A 27 -14.10 -10.51 -3.96
N SER A 28 -13.15 -10.87 -3.08
CA SER A 28 -13.20 -12.12 -2.34
C SER A 28 -14.31 -12.13 -1.30
N LYS A 29 -15.11 -13.21 -1.31
CA LYS A 29 -16.19 -13.44 -0.32
C LYS A 29 -15.66 -13.96 1.03
N ARG A 30 -14.37 -14.31 1.14
CA ARG A 30 -13.81 -14.90 2.37
C ARG A 30 -13.80 -13.88 3.50
N LYS A 31 -14.21 -14.29 4.70
CA LYS A 31 -14.26 -13.43 5.90
C LYS A 31 -12.88 -12.87 6.29
N VAL A 32 -11.79 -13.60 6.01
CA VAL A 32 -10.40 -13.20 6.31
C VAL A 32 -10.04 -11.85 5.67
N PHE A 33 -10.50 -11.57 4.45
CA PHE A 33 -10.20 -10.31 3.75
C PHE A 33 -11.07 -9.12 4.19
N LYS A 34 -12.07 -9.35 5.03
CA LYS A 34 -12.91 -8.29 5.61
C LYS A 34 -12.35 -7.74 6.92
N ASN A 35 -11.15 -8.18 7.32
CA ASN A 35 -10.48 -7.71 8.52
C ASN A 35 -9.93 -6.29 8.35
N ALA A 36 -9.70 -5.60 9.47
CA ALA A 36 -9.13 -4.26 9.55
C ALA A 36 -7.82 -4.13 8.76
N PHE A 37 -6.93 -5.12 8.86
CA PHE A 37 -5.66 -5.14 8.12
C PHE A 37 -5.86 -5.04 6.61
N TYR A 38 -6.70 -5.91 6.03
CA TYR A 38 -6.93 -5.90 4.59
C TYR A 38 -7.67 -4.65 4.14
N THR A 39 -8.55 -4.09 4.98
CA THR A 39 -9.23 -2.82 4.69
C THR A 39 -8.22 -1.67 4.61
N LEU A 40 -7.30 -1.57 5.59
CA LEU A 40 -6.22 -0.57 5.60
C LEU A 40 -5.26 -0.78 4.42
N PHE A 41 -4.88 -2.03 4.16
CA PHE A 41 -4.01 -2.38 3.03
C PHE A 41 -4.63 -2.00 1.68
N VAL A 42 -5.93 -2.27 1.48
CA VAL A 42 -6.64 -1.88 0.25
C VAL A 42 -6.73 -0.37 0.13
N ALA A 43 -7.05 0.35 1.23
CA ALA A 43 -7.10 1.80 1.21
C ALA A 43 -5.75 2.39 0.79
N THR A 44 -4.66 2.07 1.50
CA THR A 44 -3.30 2.50 1.15
C THR A 44 -2.92 2.07 -0.26
N GLY A 45 -3.25 0.83 -0.66
CA GLY A 45 -2.94 0.32 -1.98
C GLY A 45 -3.63 1.05 -3.14
N ILE A 46 -4.82 1.64 -2.93
CA ILE A 46 -5.45 2.51 -3.94
C ILE A 46 -4.59 3.74 -4.19
N ALA A 47 -4.06 4.36 -3.14
CA ALA A 47 -3.15 5.50 -3.29
C ALA A 47 -1.85 5.11 -4.00
N ASP A 48 -1.30 3.94 -3.67
CA ASP A 48 -0.09 3.41 -4.28
C ASP A 48 -0.25 3.16 -5.79
N ILE A 49 -1.41 2.64 -6.20
CA ILE A 49 -1.75 2.48 -7.62
C ILE A 49 -1.76 3.84 -8.33
N PHE A 50 -2.39 4.86 -7.75
CA PHE A 50 -2.35 6.21 -8.32
C PHE A 50 -0.92 6.77 -8.39
N ALA A 51 -0.09 6.53 -7.37
CA ALA A 51 1.31 6.96 -7.36
C ALA A 51 2.11 6.34 -8.53
N ILE A 52 1.91 5.05 -8.83
CA ILE A 52 2.55 4.38 -9.98
C ILE A 52 2.18 5.09 -11.29
N TYR A 53 0.89 5.30 -11.55
CA TYR A 53 0.45 5.93 -12.80
C TYR A 53 0.89 7.39 -12.92
N ILE A 54 0.92 8.12 -11.81
CA ILE A 54 1.43 9.50 -11.81
C ILE A 54 2.94 9.53 -12.06
N SER A 55 3.70 8.57 -11.53
CA SER A 55 5.14 8.39 -11.83
C SER A 55 5.38 8.16 -13.33
N ILE A 56 4.59 7.27 -13.95
CA ILE A 56 4.61 7.02 -15.40
C ILE A 56 4.26 8.31 -16.17
N PHE A 57 3.19 9.01 -15.77
CA PHE A 57 2.76 10.25 -16.39
C PHE A 57 3.87 11.32 -16.38
N PHE A 58 4.48 11.59 -15.22
CA PHE A 58 5.57 12.57 -15.12
C PHE A 58 6.77 12.21 -15.98
N ARG A 59 7.07 10.91 -16.13
CA ARG A 59 8.14 10.46 -17.03
C ARG A 59 7.82 10.74 -18.48
N VAL A 60 6.61 10.42 -18.92
CA VAL A 60 6.15 10.67 -20.30
C VAL A 60 6.17 12.16 -20.60
N VAL A 61 5.65 13.00 -19.68
CA VAL A 61 5.70 14.46 -19.80
C VAL A 61 7.14 14.96 -19.96
N ARG A 62 8.05 14.46 -19.12
CA ARG A 62 9.48 14.84 -19.17
C ARG A 62 10.16 14.40 -20.47
N GLN A 63 9.85 13.20 -20.98
CA GLN A 63 10.47 12.66 -22.19
C GLN A 63 9.99 13.36 -23.47
N ASN A 64 8.73 13.79 -23.48
CA ASN A 64 8.13 14.42 -24.65
C ASN A 64 8.25 15.96 -24.67
N GLY A 65 8.84 16.57 -23.63
CA GLY A 65 9.00 18.03 -23.57
C GLY A 65 7.66 18.78 -23.64
N VAL A 66 6.65 18.27 -22.94
CA VAL A 66 5.29 18.85 -23.00
C VAL A 66 5.27 20.19 -22.28
N GLY A 67 4.71 21.19 -22.96
CA GLY A 67 4.76 22.59 -22.55
C GLY A 67 3.64 23.01 -21.60
N PRO A 68 3.39 24.33 -21.48
CA PRO A 68 2.43 24.91 -20.53
C PRO A 68 0.96 24.58 -20.85
N GLU A 69 0.65 24.06 -22.03
CA GLU A 69 -0.70 23.69 -22.46
C GLU A 69 -1.38 22.66 -21.53
N ILE A 70 -0.60 21.78 -20.88
CA ILE A 70 -1.12 20.79 -19.92
C ILE A 70 -0.88 21.18 -18.44
N GLN A 71 -0.59 22.46 -18.15
CA GLN A 71 -0.22 22.91 -16.80
C GLN A 71 -1.23 22.52 -15.72
N TYR A 72 -2.53 22.54 -16.03
CA TYR A 72 -3.58 22.18 -15.07
C TYR A 72 -3.53 20.69 -14.72
N LEU A 73 -3.28 19.83 -15.70
CA LEU A 73 -3.13 18.39 -15.48
C LEU A 73 -1.87 18.10 -14.66
N ILE A 74 -0.74 18.75 -15.00
CA ILE A 74 0.50 18.63 -14.23
C ILE A 74 0.28 19.08 -12.79
N SER A 75 -0.39 20.21 -12.56
CA SER A 75 -0.69 20.72 -11.22
C SER A 75 -1.52 19.74 -10.40
N ILE A 76 -2.59 19.17 -10.98
CA ILE A 76 -3.40 18.13 -10.33
C ILE A 76 -2.53 16.90 -10.01
N CYS A 77 -1.72 16.43 -10.96
CA CYS A 77 -0.83 15.29 -10.75
C CYS A 77 0.21 15.54 -9.65
N VAL A 78 0.73 16.77 -9.51
CA VAL A 78 1.65 17.12 -8.41
C VAL A 78 0.94 17.02 -7.06
N VAL A 79 -0.27 17.59 -6.95
CA VAL A 79 -1.06 17.54 -5.70
C VAL A 79 -1.41 16.10 -5.36
N VAL A 80 -1.94 15.33 -6.32
CA VAL A 80 -2.32 13.92 -6.10
C VAL A 80 -1.08 13.08 -5.78
N SER A 81 0.06 13.32 -6.43
CA SER A 81 1.34 12.67 -6.09
C SER A 81 1.70 12.88 -4.62
N GLY A 82 1.65 14.14 -4.15
CA GLY A 82 1.87 14.45 -2.75
C GLY A 82 0.88 13.73 -1.82
N VAL A 83 -0.42 13.74 -2.13
CA VAL A 83 -1.44 13.05 -1.33
C VAL A 83 -1.16 11.56 -1.26
N THR A 84 -0.79 10.93 -2.38
CA THR A 84 -0.47 9.50 -2.42
C THR A 84 0.78 9.18 -1.62
N PHE A 85 1.83 10.00 -1.71
CA PHE A 85 3.06 9.84 -0.92
C PHE A 85 2.79 9.94 0.59
N PHE A 86 2.14 11.02 1.04
CA PHE A 86 1.84 11.20 2.46
C PHE A 86 0.83 10.16 2.96
N GLY A 87 -0.17 9.83 2.15
CA GLY A 87 -1.15 8.79 2.42
C GLY A 87 -0.50 7.42 2.58
N HIS A 88 0.49 7.09 1.75
CA HIS A 88 1.29 5.87 1.87
C HIS A 88 2.05 5.80 3.19
N MET A 89 2.80 6.86 3.54
CA MET A 89 3.60 6.91 4.76
C MET A 89 2.72 6.78 6.02
N ILE A 90 1.62 7.52 6.07
CA ILE A 90 0.66 7.46 7.20
C ILE A 90 -0.02 6.08 7.23
N GLY A 91 -0.44 5.56 6.07
CA GLY A 91 -1.09 4.26 5.93
C GLY A 91 -0.22 3.11 6.41
N ASN A 92 1.07 3.09 6.02
CA ASN A 92 2.01 2.07 6.48
C ASN A 92 2.23 2.12 7.99
N LEU A 93 2.28 3.32 8.58
CA LEU A 93 2.39 3.46 10.04
C LEU A 93 1.13 2.92 10.74
N ILE A 94 -0.06 3.23 10.23
CA ILE A 94 -1.34 2.72 10.76
C ILE A 94 -1.38 1.19 10.64
N ILE A 95 -0.94 0.62 9.52
CA ILE A 95 -0.84 -0.83 9.33
C ILE A 95 0.12 -1.42 10.37
N ALA A 96 1.30 -0.85 10.58
CA ALA A 96 2.24 -1.31 11.61
C ALA A 96 1.62 -1.28 13.02
N ILE A 97 0.92 -0.21 13.39
CA ILE A 97 0.19 -0.09 14.66
C ILE A 97 -0.93 -1.14 14.77
N ASN A 98 -1.64 -1.40 13.67
CA ASN A 98 -2.66 -2.44 13.60
C ASN A 98 -2.07 -3.82 13.88
N ARG A 99 -0.91 -4.13 13.30
CA ARG A 99 -0.21 -5.41 13.53
C ARG A 99 0.31 -5.52 14.96
N TYR A 100 0.92 -4.46 15.48
CA TYR A 100 1.31 -4.38 16.88
C TYR A 100 0.14 -4.62 17.83
N SER A 101 -1.00 -3.97 17.58
CA SER A 101 -2.21 -4.14 18.39
C SER A 101 -2.76 -5.57 18.33
N ALA A 102 -2.67 -6.24 17.17
CA ALA A 102 -3.13 -7.62 17.02
C ALA A 102 -2.35 -8.57 17.93
N LEU A 103 -1.03 -8.38 18.05
CA LEU A 103 -0.17 -9.22 18.88
C LEU A 103 -0.22 -8.83 20.37
N CYS A 104 -0.10 -7.54 20.68
CA CYS A 104 0.03 -7.08 22.07
C CYS A 104 -1.31 -6.89 22.79
N LEU A 105 -2.39 -6.62 22.06
CA LEU A 105 -3.69 -6.24 22.61
C LEU A 105 -4.81 -7.20 22.20
N MET A 106 -4.52 -8.50 22.09
CA MET A 106 -5.48 -9.53 21.63
C MET A 106 -6.90 -9.37 22.22
N LYS A 107 -7.02 -9.16 23.54
CA LYS A 107 -8.32 -9.01 24.22
C LYS A 107 -9.11 -7.73 23.85
N LYS A 108 -8.41 -6.69 23.39
CA LYS A 108 -8.99 -5.38 23.02
C LYS A 108 -8.99 -5.16 21.51
N TYR A 109 -8.36 -6.03 20.73
CA TYR A 109 -8.16 -5.85 19.29
C TYR A 109 -9.48 -5.60 18.57
N ASP A 110 -10.48 -6.46 18.78
CA ASP A 110 -11.78 -6.36 18.11
C ASP A 110 -12.57 -5.12 18.53
N LYS A 111 -12.31 -4.58 19.73
CA LYS A 111 -12.94 -3.33 20.20
C LYS A 111 -12.30 -2.10 19.57
N ILE A 112 -10.99 -2.13 19.33
CA ILE A 112 -10.24 -1.01 18.74
C ILE A 112 -10.46 -0.98 17.22
N TRP A 113 -10.32 -2.13 16.56
CA TRP A 113 -10.26 -2.26 15.10
C TRP A 113 -11.61 -2.67 14.49
N THR A 114 -12.70 -2.08 14.98
CA THR A 114 -14.02 -2.25 14.38
C THR A 114 -14.06 -1.65 12.96
N ARG A 115 -14.96 -2.14 12.10
CA ARG A 115 -15.13 -1.62 10.74
C ARG A 115 -15.40 -0.12 10.70
N LYS A 116 -16.19 0.40 11.65
CA LYS A 116 -16.46 1.84 11.79
C LYS A 116 -15.19 2.62 12.11
N ASN A 117 -14.41 2.16 13.09
CA ASN A 117 -13.18 2.83 13.50
C ASN A 117 -12.14 2.81 12.37
N VAL A 118 -12.00 1.69 11.66
CA VAL A 118 -11.09 1.59 10.50
C VAL A 118 -11.49 2.58 9.41
N GLY A 119 -12.79 2.72 9.11
CA GLY A 119 -13.28 3.72 8.16
C GLY A 119 -12.92 5.15 8.56
N ILE A 120 -13.10 5.50 9.83
CA ILE A 120 -12.72 6.82 10.37
C ILE A 120 -11.20 7.04 10.23
N ILE A 121 -10.39 6.04 10.57
CA ILE A 121 -8.92 6.11 10.47
C ILE A 121 -8.49 6.34 9.02
N VAL A 122 -9.11 5.67 8.04
CA VAL A 122 -8.83 5.86 6.61
C VAL A 122 -9.18 7.28 6.16
N VAL A 123 -10.33 7.83 6.59
CA VAL A 123 -10.68 9.22 6.29
C VAL A 123 -9.67 10.21 6.87
N LEU A 124 -9.26 9.99 8.13
CA LEU A 124 -8.26 10.84 8.79
C LEU A 124 -6.88 10.74 8.11
N GLN A 125 -6.48 9.56 7.65
CA GLN A 125 -5.25 9.35 6.88
C GLN A 125 -5.19 10.26 5.63
N TYR A 126 -6.25 10.27 4.82
CA TYR A 126 -6.30 11.09 3.62
C TYR A 126 -6.51 12.58 3.91
N ALA A 127 -7.28 12.93 4.94
CA ALA A 127 -7.42 14.32 5.37
C ALA A 127 -6.07 14.92 5.82
N ALA A 128 -5.28 14.15 6.57
CA ALA A 128 -3.93 14.55 6.98
C ALA A 128 -3.00 14.68 5.77
N ALA A 129 -3.03 13.73 4.83
CA ALA A 129 -2.25 13.80 3.59
C ALA A 129 -2.62 15.02 2.73
N PHE A 130 -3.91 15.33 2.60
CA PHE A 130 -4.39 16.50 1.89
C PHE A 130 -3.95 17.81 2.57
N THR A 131 -4.03 17.86 3.90
CA THR A 131 -3.56 19.01 4.67
C THR A 131 -2.08 19.27 4.44
N ALA A 132 -1.25 18.22 4.41
CA ALA A 132 0.19 18.33 4.17
C ALA A 132 0.55 18.87 2.77
N VAL A 133 -0.26 18.59 1.75
CA VAL A 133 -0.06 19.11 0.38
C VAL A 133 -0.75 20.42 0.09
N SER A 134 -1.59 20.94 1.00
CA SER A 134 -2.37 22.15 0.75
C SER A 134 -1.55 23.35 0.25
N PRO A 135 -0.28 23.58 0.65
CA PRO A 135 0.53 24.66 0.08
C PRO A 135 0.83 24.52 -1.42
N LEU A 136 0.68 23.32 -2.00
CA LEU A 136 0.89 23.08 -3.43
C LEU A 136 -0.29 23.50 -4.29
N ILE A 137 -1.48 23.67 -3.70
CA ILE A 137 -2.70 24.00 -4.44
C ILE A 137 -2.59 25.42 -4.98
N GLY A 138 -2.67 25.56 -6.31
CA GLY A 138 -2.55 26.86 -6.98
C GLY A 138 -1.11 27.39 -7.09
N THR A 139 -0.10 26.60 -6.71
CA THR A 139 1.31 26.97 -6.90
C THR A 139 1.65 27.07 -8.39
N LYS A 140 2.44 28.10 -8.76
CA LYS A 140 2.92 28.30 -10.13
C LYS A 140 3.90 27.19 -10.54
N LEU A 141 3.69 26.63 -11.72
CA LEU A 141 4.62 25.69 -12.35
C LEU A 141 5.72 26.46 -13.09
N VAL A 142 6.95 25.99 -13.00
CA VAL A 142 8.12 26.56 -13.67
C VAL A 142 8.46 25.71 -14.89
N TYR A 143 8.70 26.38 -16.02
CA TYR A 143 9.07 25.76 -17.29
C TYR A 143 10.39 26.35 -17.78
N THR A 144 11.25 25.51 -18.35
CA THR A 144 12.51 25.94 -18.98
C THR A 144 12.35 25.85 -20.50
N PRO A 145 12.63 26.92 -21.26
CA PRO A 145 12.64 26.87 -22.72
C PRO A 145 13.80 26.02 -23.23
N ASN A 146 13.51 25.14 -24.18
CA ASN A 146 14.51 24.33 -24.89
C ASN A 146 14.97 25.05 -26.17
N ALA A 147 16.11 24.62 -26.73
CA ALA A 147 16.69 25.23 -27.94
C ALA A 147 15.83 25.07 -29.20
N ASP A 148 14.93 24.08 -29.22
CA ASP A 148 13.97 23.81 -30.29
C ASP A 148 12.65 24.60 -30.14
N GLY A 149 12.56 25.49 -29.15
CA GLY A 149 11.35 26.28 -28.86
C GLY A 149 10.30 25.55 -28.03
N THR A 150 10.51 24.28 -27.67
CA THR A 150 9.63 23.56 -26.73
C THR A 150 9.91 23.97 -25.29
N TYR A 151 9.04 23.57 -24.36
CA TYR A 151 9.19 23.88 -22.93
C TYR A 151 9.25 22.58 -22.13
N THR A 152 10.20 22.48 -21.21
CA THR A 152 10.27 21.35 -20.28
C THR A 152 9.78 21.78 -18.90
N PHE A 153 8.88 21.01 -18.29
CA PHE A 153 8.52 21.19 -16.89
C PHE A 153 9.77 21.09 -16.00
N ALA A 154 10.11 22.18 -15.32
CA ALA A 154 11.30 22.30 -14.47
C ALA A 154 10.98 22.01 -12.99
N GLY A 155 9.73 22.24 -12.57
CA GLY A 155 9.30 22.03 -11.20
C GLY A 155 8.25 23.03 -10.74
N LEU A 156 8.17 23.20 -9.42
CA LEU A 156 7.33 24.20 -8.78
C LEU A 156 8.11 25.50 -8.56
N GLU A 157 7.40 26.59 -8.29
CA GLU A 157 8.00 27.80 -7.75
C GLU A 157 8.87 27.48 -6.51
N GLU A 158 10.04 28.11 -6.42
CA GLU A 158 11.09 27.78 -5.46
C GLU A 158 10.58 27.70 -4.02
N ARG A 159 9.78 28.67 -3.58
CA ARG A 159 9.23 28.72 -2.22
C ARG A 159 8.34 27.51 -1.93
N ALA A 160 7.44 27.17 -2.85
CA ALA A 160 6.51 26.06 -2.67
C ALA A 160 7.23 24.71 -2.77
N ASP A 161 8.19 24.58 -3.67
CA ASP A 161 9.06 23.40 -3.79
C ASP A 161 9.84 23.17 -2.48
N LEU A 162 10.40 24.24 -1.90
CA LEU A 162 11.14 24.19 -0.65
C LEU A 162 10.24 23.77 0.53
N ILE A 163 9.06 24.38 0.66
CA ILE A 163 8.06 24.01 1.68
C ILE A 163 7.70 22.53 1.54
N ASN A 164 7.40 22.06 0.34
CA ASN A 164 7.04 20.66 0.10
C ASN A 164 8.15 19.68 0.48
N LYS A 165 9.41 20.00 0.15
CA LYS A 165 10.55 19.16 0.51
C LYS A 165 10.76 19.07 2.02
N TYR A 166 10.64 20.19 2.74
CA TYR A 166 10.74 20.19 4.20
C TYR A 166 9.56 19.48 4.86
N THR A 167 8.34 19.62 4.33
CA THR A 167 7.17 18.87 4.80
C THR A 167 7.38 17.36 4.59
N ALA A 168 7.83 16.95 3.40
CA ALA A 168 8.15 15.54 3.11
C ALA A 168 9.22 14.98 4.04
N PHE A 169 10.28 15.76 4.29
CA PHE A 169 11.32 15.41 5.24
C PHE A 169 10.78 15.25 6.67
N GLY A 170 9.98 16.20 7.15
CA GLY A 170 9.36 16.14 8.47
C GLY A 170 8.51 14.89 8.64
N VAL A 171 7.65 14.57 7.67
CA VAL A 171 6.83 13.35 7.68
C VAL A 171 7.71 12.10 7.69
N CYS A 172 8.79 12.05 6.90
CA CYS A 172 9.73 10.93 6.92
C CYS A 172 10.40 10.75 8.30
N VAL A 173 10.80 11.82 8.98
CA VAL A 173 11.39 11.74 10.33
C VAL A 173 10.36 11.24 11.34
N THR A 174 9.13 11.76 11.31
CA THR A 174 8.04 11.30 12.18
C THR A 174 7.70 9.83 11.92
N TYR A 175 7.60 9.43 10.66
CA TYR A 175 7.36 8.05 10.27
C TYR A 175 8.50 7.14 10.74
N ALA A 176 9.75 7.50 10.48
CA ALA A 176 10.90 6.68 10.82
C ALA A 176 10.98 6.43 12.33
N SER A 177 10.86 7.50 13.14
CA SER A 177 10.89 7.39 14.60
C SER A 177 9.74 6.53 15.14
N ALA A 178 8.50 6.78 14.71
CA ALA A 178 7.34 6.02 15.15
C ALA A 178 7.40 4.55 14.68
N SER A 179 7.78 4.31 13.43
CA SER A 179 7.86 2.98 12.85
C SER A 179 8.97 2.14 13.48
N VAL A 180 10.15 2.73 13.76
CA VAL A 180 11.22 2.05 14.51
C VAL A 180 10.71 1.62 15.89
N ALA A 181 10.06 2.53 16.63
CA ALA A 181 9.53 2.22 17.95
C ALA A 181 8.50 1.07 17.92
N VAL A 182 7.58 1.09 16.96
CA VAL A 182 6.56 0.05 16.79
C VAL A 182 7.18 -1.29 16.38
N ASN A 183 8.11 -1.30 15.41
CA ASN A 183 8.73 -2.54 14.94
C ASN A 183 9.66 -3.17 15.99
N ILE A 184 10.39 -2.38 16.77
CA ILE A 184 11.17 -2.91 17.91
C ILE A 184 10.25 -3.61 18.90
N ARG A 185 9.14 -2.96 19.31
CA ARG A 185 8.18 -3.56 20.23
C ARG A 185 7.52 -4.81 19.64
N LEU A 186 7.23 -4.81 18.34
CA LEU A 186 6.68 -5.95 17.62
C LEU A 186 7.62 -7.15 17.68
N ILE A 187 8.92 -6.94 17.40
CA ILE A 187 9.96 -7.98 17.46
C ILE A 187 10.11 -8.51 18.89
N MET A 188 10.16 -7.62 19.90
CA MET A 188 10.29 -8.01 21.31
C MET A 188 9.11 -8.89 21.76
N GLU A 189 7.89 -8.48 21.42
CA GLU A 189 6.70 -9.25 21.80
C GLU A 189 6.64 -10.59 21.08
N TRP A 190 6.98 -10.61 19.78
CA TRP A 190 7.07 -11.85 19.03
C TRP A 190 8.09 -12.82 19.65
N HIS A 191 9.29 -12.34 20.03
CA HIS A 191 10.28 -13.16 20.74
C HIS A 191 9.74 -13.69 22.08
N ARG A 192 8.99 -12.86 22.83
CA ARG A 192 8.37 -13.26 24.10
C ARG A 192 7.36 -14.37 23.90
N LEU A 193 6.44 -14.22 22.94
CA LEU A 193 5.43 -15.22 22.60
C LEU A 193 6.05 -16.51 22.05
N SER A 194 7.10 -16.38 21.24
CA SER A 194 7.81 -17.53 20.67
C SER A 194 8.54 -18.36 21.73
N LYS A 195 9.01 -17.74 22.83
CA LYS A 195 9.61 -18.45 23.97
C LYS A 195 8.58 -19.21 24.81
N LEU A 196 7.34 -18.75 24.88
CA LEU A 196 6.27 -19.39 25.65
C LEU A 196 5.70 -20.65 24.99
N GLY A 197 6.31 -21.14 23.90
CA GLY A 197 5.90 -22.40 23.27
C GLY A 197 4.52 -22.36 22.62
N ALA A 198 3.97 -21.17 22.34
CA ALA A 198 2.71 -20.97 21.64
C ALA A 198 2.82 -21.30 20.13
N SER A 199 3.44 -22.43 19.79
CA SER A 199 3.93 -22.80 18.46
C SER A 199 2.82 -22.95 17.41
N ARG A 200 1.57 -23.17 17.81
CA ARG A 200 0.45 -23.39 16.90
C ARG A 200 0.08 -22.15 16.07
N TYR A 201 0.39 -20.95 16.55
CA TYR A 201 0.18 -19.68 15.83
C TYR A 201 1.42 -19.22 15.03
N GLY A 202 2.56 -19.92 15.18
CA GLY A 202 3.85 -19.38 14.78
C GLY A 202 4.06 -19.20 13.27
N ARG A 203 3.39 -19.95 12.39
CA ARG A 203 3.67 -19.86 10.94
C ARG A 203 3.06 -18.61 10.30
N GLN A 204 1.81 -18.30 10.64
CA GLN A 204 1.09 -17.17 10.04
C GLN A 204 1.62 -15.83 10.60
N GLU A 205 1.85 -15.78 11.92
CA GLU A 205 2.46 -14.62 12.58
C GLU A 205 3.87 -14.31 12.07
N LYS A 206 4.71 -15.34 11.82
CA LYS A 206 6.04 -15.14 11.22
C LYS A 206 5.96 -14.47 9.87
N GLY A 207 5.06 -14.92 8.99
CA GLY A 207 4.88 -14.31 7.67
C GLY A 207 4.51 -12.84 7.79
N LEU A 208 3.57 -12.53 8.68
CA LEU A 208 3.12 -11.16 8.94
C LEU A 208 4.22 -10.26 9.51
N LEU A 209 5.08 -10.79 10.39
CA LEU A 209 6.26 -10.08 10.90
C LEU A 209 7.25 -9.79 9.77
N PHE A 210 7.58 -10.77 8.95
CA PHE A 210 8.45 -10.55 7.79
C PHE A 210 7.89 -9.49 6.85
N TYR A 211 6.59 -9.55 6.54
CA TYR A 211 5.92 -8.50 5.77
C TYR A 211 6.15 -7.10 6.37
N ALA A 212 5.91 -6.94 7.68
CA ALA A 212 6.08 -5.66 8.35
C ALA A 212 7.54 -5.15 8.27
N LEU A 213 8.52 -6.03 8.46
CA LEU A 213 9.94 -5.68 8.38
C LEU A 213 10.38 -5.29 6.97
N PHE A 214 9.88 -5.98 5.93
CA PHE A 214 10.19 -5.64 4.55
C PHE A 214 9.58 -4.29 4.15
N VAL A 215 8.30 -4.06 4.47
CA VAL A 215 7.64 -2.77 4.22
C VAL A 215 8.34 -1.64 4.97
N PHE A 216 8.74 -1.89 6.21
CA PHE A 216 9.52 -0.95 7.01
C PHE A 216 10.87 -0.63 6.34
N ALA A 217 11.64 -1.64 5.94
CA ALA A 217 12.94 -1.46 5.30
C ALA A 217 12.82 -0.64 4.00
N SER A 218 11.84 -0.96 3.15
CA SER A 218 11.58 -0.22 1.91
C SER A 218 11.20 1.24 2.17
N SER A 219 10.37 1.49 3.20
CA SER A 219 10.01 2.85 3.59
C SER A 219 11.20 3.63 4.21
N MET A 220 12.13 2.93 4.87
CA MET A 220 13.36 3.56 5.40
C MET A 220 14.30 4.01 4.28
N LEU A 221 14.38 3.28 3.16
CA LEU A 221 15.10 3.74 1.98
C LEU A 221 14.54 5.07 1.46
N MET A 222 13.21 5.20 1.46
CA MET A 222 12.54 6.44 1.09
C MET A 222 12.85 7.59 2.05
N CYS A 223 12.86 7.33 3.36
CA CYS A 223 13.23 8.32 4.36
C CYS A 223 14.69 8.76 4.22
N ALA A 224 15.61 7.82 3.95
CA ALA A 224 17.01 8.12 3.71
C ALA A 224 17.19 8.98 2.44
N GLN A 225 16.44 8.70 1.37
CA GLN A 225 16.43 9.51 0.16
C GLN A 225 16.00 10.96 0.46
N GLN A 226 14.96 11.17 1.26
CA GLN A 226 14.47 12.51 1.60
C GLN A 226 15.46 13.27 2.48
N PHE A 227 16.12 12.58 3.41
CA PHE A 227 17.21 13.15 4.20
C PHE A 227 18.36 13.63 3.29
N LEU A 228 18.81 12.78 2.35
CA LEU A 228 19.87 13.14 1.40
C LEU A 228 19.46 14.32 0.51
N LYS A 229 18.17 14.41 0.13
CA LYS A 229 17.64 15.51 -0.68
C LYS A 229 17.74 16.84 0.06
N VAL A 230 17.32 16.88 1.34
CA VAL A 230 17.44 18.09 2.17
C VAL A 230 18.90 18.43 2.45
N PHE A 231 19.74 17.42 2.71
CA PHE A 231 21.18 17.60 2.91
C PHE A 231 21.87 18.21 1.67
N ALA A 232 21.51 17.75 0.46
CA ALA A 232 22.03 18.31 -0.79
C ALA A 232 21.64 19.77 -0.99
N ILE A 233 20.43 20.15 -0.58
CA ILE A 233 19.95 21.55 -0.62
C ILE A 233 20.72 22.40 0.38
N TYR A 234 20.86 21.92 1.61
CA TYR A 234 21.58 22.63 2.68
C TYR A 234 23.05 22.87 2.33
N THR A 235 23.71 21.90 1.68
CA THR A 235 25.12 22.01 1.27
C THR A 235 25.33 22.74 -0.06
N GLY A 236 24.25 23.09 -0.79
CA GLY A 236 24.35 23.67 -2.14
C GLY A 236 24.95 22.74 -3.19
N ASN A 237 24.98 21.42 -2.94
CA ASN A 237 25.59 20.44 -3.85
C ASN A 237 24.61 20.03 -4.95
N GLU A 238 24.61 20.77 -6.06
CA GLU A 238 23.71 20.52 -7.21
C GLU A 238 23.90 19.13 -7.84
N LYS A 239 25.13 18.59 -7.86
CA LYS A 239 25.39 17.22 -8.37
C LYS A 239 24.69 16.17 -7.52
N LEU A 240 24.81 16.28 -6.19
CA LEU A 240 24.13 15.38 -5.26
C LEU A 240 22.62 15.52 -5.36
N LYS A 241 22.11 16.76 -5.42
CA LYS A 241 20.68 17.05 -5.58
C LYS A 241 20.11 16.43 -6.84
N LEU A 242 20.81 16.56 -7.98
CA LEU A 242 20.41 15.93 -9.24
C LEU A 242 20.42 14.40 -9.13
N TRP A 243 21.50 13.82 -8.60
CA TRP A 243 21.62 12.37 -8.44
C TRP A 243 20.51 11.79 -7.55
N VAL A 244 20.27 12.38 -6.38
CA VAL A 244 19.21 11.99 -5.43
C VAL A 244 17.82 12.11 -6.06
N SER A 245 17.61 13.13 -6.90
CA SER A 245 16.35 13.31 -7.63
C SER A 245 16.14 12.26 -8.72
N MET A 246 17.21 11.76 -9.34
CA MET A 246 17.11 10.65 -10.30
C MET A 246 16.79 9.32 -9.63
N GLN A 247 17.27 9.08 -8.41
CA GLN A 247 16.96 7.86 -7.66
C GLN A 247 15.52 7.81 -7.14
N TRP A 248 14.83 8.94 -7.08
CA TRP A 248 13.45 9.06 -6.57
C TRP A 248 12.51 8.01 -7.18
N PHE A 249 12.47 7.93 -8.51
CA PHE A 249 11.53 7.06 -9.21
C PHE A 249 11.71 5.60 -8.81
N TRP A 250 12.95 5.10 -8.85
CA TRP A 250 13.28 3.72 -8.50
C TRP A 250 12.96 3.38 -7.04
N ILE A 251 13.30 4.27 -6.11
CA ILE A 251 13.05 4.06 -4.68
C ILE A 251 11.55 4.11 -4.40
N ASN A 252 10.84 5.04 -5.01
CA ASN A 252 9.39 5.17 -4.89
C ASN A 252 8.68 3.92 -5.44
N ASP A 253 9.05 3.47 -6.63
CA ASP A 253 8.46 2.28 -7.27
C ASP A 253 8.73 1.02 -6.45
N LEU A 254 9.93 0.89 -5.85
CA LEU A 254 10.26 -0.19 -4.93
C LEU A 254 9.41 -0.15 -3.65
N MET A 255 9.28 1.03 -3.05
CA MET A 255 8.50 1.25 -1.83
C MET A 255 7.02 0.87 -2.01
N ILE A 256 6.40 1.33 -3.09
CA ILE A 256 4.98 1.07 -3.36
C ILE A 256 4.71 -0.34 -3.89
N SER A 257 5.65 -0.94 -4.63
CA SER A 257 5.42 -2.25 -5.24
C SER A 257 5.62 -3.41 -4.27
N ILE A 258 6.51 -3.30 -3.29
CA ILE A 258 6.83 -4.39 -2.36
C ILE A 258 5.62 -4.92 -1.56
N PRO A 259 4.78 -4.07 -0.92
CA PRO A 259 3.68 -4.53 -0.09
C PRO A 259 2.73 -5.58 -0.71
N PRO A 260 2.15 -5.38 -1.92
CA PRO A 260 1.24 -6.35 -2.52
C PRO A 260 1.91 -7.69 -2.86
N PHE A 261 3.14 -7.67 -3.37
CA PHE A 261 3.85 -8.91 -3.71
C PHE A 261 4.20 -9.72 -2.46
N PHE A 262 4.61 -9.06 -1.38
CA PHE A 262 4.88 -9.75 -0.12
C PHE A 262 3.60 -10.30 0.51
N ILE A 263 2.48 -9.56 0.50
CA ILE A 263 1.19 -10.10 0.96
C ILE A 263 0.77 -11.32 0.15
N LEU A 264 0.96 -11.30 -1.17
CA LEU A 264 0.69 -12.43 -2.03
C LEU A 264 1.58 -13.64 -1.70
N LEU A 265 2.88 -13.41 -1.54
CA LEU A 265 3.86 -14.44 -1.20
C LEU A 265 3.61 -15.07 0.17
N LEU A 266 3.11 -14.29 1.13
CA LEU A 266 2.96 -14.73 2.52
C LEU A 266 1.55 -15.26 2.84
N SER A 267 0.51 -14.72 2.21
CA SER A 267 -0.88 -15.15 2.44
C SER A 267 -1.27 -16.36 1.58
N ALA A 268 -1.30 -17.55 2.20
CA ALA A 268 -1.77 -18.76 1.54
C ALA A 268 -3.23 -18.65 1.06
N GLU A 269 -4.07 -17.97 1.83
CA GLU A 269 -5.47 -17.74 1.48
C GLU A 269 -5.62 -16.85 0.24
N LEU A 270 -4.80 -15.81 0.10
CA LEU A 270 -4.80 -14.96 -1.09
C LEU A 270 -4.31 -15.74 -2.33
N ARG A 271 -3.26 -16.56 -2.19
CA ARG A 271 -2.81 -17.42 -3.29
C ARG A 271 -3.88 -18.39 -3.76
N LYS A 272 -4.60 -19.04 -2.83
CA LYS A 272 -5.72 -19.92 -3.16
C LYS A 272 -6.82 -19.18 -3.95
N VAL A 273 -7.13 -17.94 -3.56
CA VAL A 273 -8.10 -17.12 -4.28
C VAL A 273 -7.61 -16.77 -5.68
N ILE A 274 -6.37 -16.31 -5.82
CA ILE A 274 -5.80 -15.94 -7.11
C ILE A 274 -5.70 -17.15 -8.05
N VAL A 275 -5.17 -18.28 -7.58
CA VAL A 275 -5.13 -19.53 -8.35
C VAL A 275 -6.54 -19.97 -8.73
N GLY A 276 -7.50 -19.85 -7.82
CA GLY A 276 -8.92 -20.08 -8.11
C GLY A 276 -9.46 -19.20 -9.23
N ILE A 277 -9.15 -17.89 -9.23
CA ILE A 277 -9.58 -16.97 -10.30
C ILE A 277 -8.95 -17.34 -11.65
N ILE A 278 -7.66 -17.69 -11.65
CA ILE A 278 -6.92 -18.06 -12.88
C ILE A 278 -7.44 -19.39 -13.44
N LEU A 279 -7.65 -20.41 -12.60
CA LEU A 279 -8.10 -21.74 -13.01
C LEU A 279 -9.61 -21.81 -13.30
N CYS A 280 -10.46 -21.11 -12.54
CA CYS A 280 -11.92 -21.19 -12.69
C CYS A 280 -12.48 -20.34 -13.83
N LYS A 281 -11.69 -19.45 -14.43
CA LYS A 281 -12.04 -18.86 -15.74
C LYS A 281 -12.04 -19.91 -16.86
N SER A 282 -11.54 -21.12 -16.60
CA SER A 282 -11.56 -22.27 -17.52
C SER A 282 -12.73 -23.26 -17.30
N CYS A 283 -13.48 -23.17 -16.21
CA CYS A 283 -14.58 -24.12 -15.91
C CYS A 283 -16.00 -23.56 -16.09
N GLY A 284 -16.11 -22.32 -16.59
CA GLY A 284 -17.39 -21.65 -16.82
C GLY A 284 -18.19 -22.11 -18.05
N ASN A 285 -17.77 -23.16 -18.77
CA ASN A 285 -18.48 -23.64 -19.97
C ASN A 285 -19.01 -25.08 -19.89
N SER A 286 -18.98 -25.72 -18.72
CA SER A 286 -19.55 -27.06 -18.52
C SER A 286 -20.90 -26.96 -17.81
N GLY A 287 -21.92 -26.47 -18.53
CA GLY A 287 -23.24 -26.25 -17.93
C GLY A 287 -24.40 -26.01 -18.89
N ILE A 288 -24.34 -26.46 -20.15
CA ILE A 288 -25.55 -26.75 -20.93
C ILE A 288 -25.55 -28.24 -21.25
N ALA A 289 -26.12 -29.03 -20.34
CA ALA A 289 -26.86 -30.25 -20.64
C ALA A 289 -27.55 -30.72 -19.34
N THR A 290 -28.74 -30.17 -19.11
CA THR A 290 -29.95 -30.92 -18.75
C THR A 290 -29.80 -32.14 -17.82
N ASN A 291 -30.06 -31.95 -16.53
CA ASN A 291 -30.59 -33.03 -15.69
C ASN A 291 -32.12 -33.04 -15.80
N VAL A 292 -32.59 -34.01 -16.57
CA VAL A 292 -33.96 -34.54 -16.59
C VAL A 292 -34.20 -35.28 -15.26
N THR A 293 -35.24 -34.81 -14.57
CA THR A 293 -36.20 -35.55 -13.73
C THR A 293 -35.72 -36.21 -12.43
N ARG A 294 -35.92 -35.40 -11.40
CA ARG A 294 -36.33 -35.70 -10.02
C ARG A 294 -37.46 -36.74 -9.93
N THR A 295 -37.24 -37.82 -9.18
CA THR A 295 -38.33 -38.50 -8.45
C THR A 295 -37.91 -38.75 -7.01
N SER A 296 -38.69 -38.15 -6.13
CA SER A 296 -38.67 -38.16 -4.68
C SER A 296 -39.08 -39.51 -4.11
N HIS A 297 -38.42 -39.96 -3.03
CA HIS A 297 -39.11 -40.73 -2.01
C HIS A 297 -38.69 -40.30 -0.59
N HIS A 298 -39.72 -39.91 0.14
CA HIS A 298 -39.77 -39.59 1.56
C HIS A 298 -39.50 -40.80 2.44
N SER A 299 -38.80 -40.59 3.57
CA SER A 299 -38.99 -41.20 4.91
C SER A 299 -37.80 -40.81 5.79
N ALA A 300 -37.81 -40.70 7.12
CA ALA A 300 -38.77 -40.35 8.17
C ALA A 300 -37.96 -40.52 9.48
N LEU A 301 -38.09 -39.57 10.41
CA LEU A 301 -37.95 -39.69 11.87
C LEU A 301 -36.67 -40.30 12.50
N GLY A 302 -36.02 -39.49 13.34
CA GLY A 302 -35.03 -39.96 14.32
C GLY A 302 -34.63 -38.85 15.29
N ARG A 303 -35.28 -38.83 16.45
CA ARG A 303 -35.09 -37.96 17.61
C ARG A 303 -33.76 -38.36 18.31
N ASP A 304 -32.91 -37.41 18.70
CA ASP A 304 -32.31 -37.42 20.04
C ASP A 304 -31.52 -36.15 20.42
N SER A 305 -31.76 -35.79 21.67
CA SER A 305 -31.25 -34.69 22.46
C SER A 305 -29.88 -35.01 23.06
N SER A 306 -28.90 -34.14 22.87
CA SER A 306 -27.77 -34.02 23.80
C SER A 306 -27.17 -32.60 23.77
N THR A 307 -27.17 -32.00 24.96
CA THR A 307 -26.23 -31.02 25.52
C THR A 307 -25.04 -30.62 24.65
N ASN A 308 -24.93 -29.33 24.31
CA ASN A 308 -23.64 -28.77 23.91
C ASN A 308 -23.37 -27.45 24.64
N VAL A 309 -22.42 -27.54 25.56
CA VAL A 309 -21.90 -26.47 26.40
C VAL A 309 -20.85 -25.69 25.61
N ARG A 310 -21.16 -24.41 25.35
CA ARG A 310 -20.21 -23.29 25.33
C ARG A 310 -19.00 -23.43 24.38
N GLY A 311 -19.27 -23.40 23.07
CA GLY A 311 -18.29 -23.09 22.03
C GLY A 311 -18.09 -21.58 21.89
N THR A 312 -17.15 -21.00 22.64
CA THR A 312 -16.70 -19.61 22.45
C THR A 312 -15.18 -19.53 22.54
N THR A 313 -14.46 -20.04 21.53
CA THR A 313 -13.02 -19.70 21.36
C THR A 313 -12.39 -19.95 19.98
N ASP A 314 -13.14 -20.23 18.90
CA ASP A 314 -12.50 -20.58 17.61
C ASP A 314 -12.22 -19.40 16.65
N ILE A 315 -12.58 -18.17 17.01
CA ILE A 315 -12.41 -17.00 16.12
C ILE A 315 -10.98 -16.43 16.14
N VAL A 316 -10.12 -16.83 17.09
CA VAL A 316 -8.72 -16.34 17.14
C VAL A 316 -7.80 -17.11 16.17
N SER A 317 -8.27 -18.21 15.58
CA SER A 317 -7.50 -19.08 14.65
C SER A 317 -7.33 -18.55 13.22
N THR A 318 -7.73 -17.31 12.92
CA THR A 318 -7.65 -16.72 11.56
C THR A 318 -6.69 -15.54 11.42
N PHE A 319 -5.72 -15.40 12.33
CA PHE A 319 -4.65 -14.39 12.23
C PHE A 319 -3.34 -14.93 11.70
#